data_AF-V9W700-F1
#
_entry.id   AF-V9W700-F1
#
_cell.length_a   1.000
_cell.length_b   1.000
_cell.length_c   1.000
_cell.angle_alpha   90.00
_cell.angle_beta   90.00
_cell.angle_gamma   90.00
#
_symmetry.space_group_name_H-M   'P 1'
#
loop_
_entity.id
_entity.type
_entity.pdbx_description
1 polymer ?
#
loop_
_entity_poly.entity_id
_entity_poly.type
_entity_poly.pdbx_seq_one_letter_code
_entity_poly.pdbx_strand_id
1 'polypeptide(L)' 'MSHNPDIVIADEPTGNLDQDTESQILNILMSLAHDEGKCIIIVTHSKKVTSVVDEVWGISDGKLLFINS' A
#
# COMPACT_ATOMS: atom_id res chain seq x y z
N MET A 1 5.58 -11.63 -20.63
CA MET A 1 5.83 -10.24 -20.24
C MET A 1 4.68 -9.82 -19.36
N SER A 2 4.93 -9.67 -18.05
CA SER A 2 3.92 -9.17 -17.12
C SER A 2 3.55 -7.75 -17.53
N HIS A 3 2.27 -7.38 -17.46
CA HIS A 3 1.62 -6.31 -18.22
C HIS A 3 2.06 -4.86 -17.89
N ASN A 4 3.18 -4.65 -17.20
CA ASN A 4 3.70 -3.35 -16.73
C ASN A 4 2.60 -2.34 -16.37
N PRO A 5 1.68 -2.71 -15.46
CA PRO A 5 0.48 -1.91 -15.21
C PRO A 5 0.86 -0.55 -14.62
N ASP A 6 0.06 0.47 -14.91
CA ASP A 6 0.22 1.80 -14.32
C ASP A 6 -0.39 1.90 -12.93
N ILE A 7 -1.25 0.94 -12.57
CA ILE A 7 -1.94 0.85 -11.27
C ILE A 7 -1.77 -0.56 -10.71
N VAL A 8 -1.36 -0.66 -9.44
CA VAL A 8 -1.30 -1.91 -8.68
C VAL A 8 -2.19 -1.79 -7.45
N ILE A 9 -3.08 -2.76 -7.28
CA ILE A 9 -3.92 -2.88 -6.09
C ILE A 9 -3.45 -4.11 -5.31
N ALA A 10 -3.07 -3.89 -4.06
CA ALA A 10 -2.54 -4.89 -3.17
C ALA A 10 -3.47 -5.04 -1.96
N ASP A 11 -4.19 -6.16 -1.88
CA ASP A 11 -5.11 -6.46 -0.78
C ASP A 11 -4.41 -7.31 0.29
N GLU A 12 -4.20 -6.72 1.47
CA GLU A 12 -3.44 -7.28 2.59
C GLU A 12 -2.10 -7.94 2.17
N PRO A 13 -1.21 -7.24 1.44
CA PRO A 13 -0.02 -7.83 0.81
C PRO A 13 1.03 -8.33 1.82
N THR A 14 0.90 -7.94 3.08
CA THR A 14 1.84 -8.27 4.16
C THR A 14 1.22 -9.17 5.23
N GLY A 15 -0.01 -9.67 5.00
CA GLY A 15 -0.70 -10.55 5.93
C GLY A 15 0.08 -11.85 6.18
N ASN A 16 0.16 -12.28 7.44
CA ASN A 16 0.86 -13.49 7.89
C ASN A 16 2.38 -13.53 7.65
N LEU A 17 3.02 -12.39 7.37
CA LEU A 17 4.48 -12.30 7.21
C LEU A 17 5.17 -11.83 8.49
N ASP A 18 6.44 -12.18 8.64
CA ASP A 18 7.30 -11.58 9.67
C ASP A 18 7.63 -10.11 9.35
N GLN A 19 8.11 -9.40 10.37
CA GLN A 19 8.36 -7.96 10.31
C GLN A 19 9.39 -7.57 9.25
N ASP A 20 10.37 -8.42 8.98
CA ASP A 20 11.44 -8.16 8.02
C ASP A 20 10.93 -8.32 6.59
N THR A 21 10.20 -9.40 6.33
CA THR A 21 9.58 -9.69 5.04
C THR A 21 8.51 -8.66 4.68
N GLU A 22 7.69 -8.25 5.65
CA GLU A 22 6.72 -7.14 5.47
C GLU A 22 7.43 -5.87 4.98
N SER A 23 8.54 -5.51 5.62
CA SER A 23 9.28 -4.30 5.28
C SER A 23 9.88 -4.37 3.87
N GLN A 24 10.35 -5.55 3.45
CA GLN A 24 10.84 -5.77 2.09
C GLN A 24 9.74 -5.60 1.04
N ILE A 25 8.55 -6.17 1.27
CA ILE A 25 7.42 -6.03 0.35
C ILE A 25 6.97 -4.57 0.25
N LEU A 26 6.86 -3.87 1.39
CA LEU A 26 6.50 -2.46 1.39
C LEU A 26 7.53 -1.62 0.62
N ASN A 27 8.83 -1.88 0.79
CA ASN A 27 9.87 -1.19 0.04
C ASN A 27 9.74 -1.39 -1.47
N ILE A 28 9.39 -2.60 -1.92
CA ILE A 28 9.15 -2.87 -3.35
C ILE A 28 7.95 -2.05 -3.84
N LEU A 29 6.83 -2.07 -3.11
CA LEU A 29 5.63 -1.31 -3.46
C LEU A 29 5.91 0.20 -3.51
N MET A 30 6.67 0.74 -2.55
CA MET A 30 7.02 2.15 -2.53
C MET A 30 7.97 2.53 -3.67
N SER A 31 8.94 1.67 -4.02
CA SER A 31 9.81 1.90 -5.18
C SER A 31 9.02 1.93 -6.49
N LEU A 32 8.04 1.04 -6.66
CA LEU A 32 7.13 1.11 -7.80
C LEU A 32 6.36 2.44 -7.85
N ALA A 33 5.90 2.94 -6.68
CA ALA A 33 5.19 4.21 -6.61
C ALA A 33 6.08 5.41 -6.96
N HIS A 34 7.22 5.52 -6.29
CA HIS A 34 8.05 6.73 -6.29
C HIS A 34 9.12 6.73 -7.37
N ASP A 35 9.71 5.57 -7.68
CA ASP A 35 10.80 5.47 -8.67
C ASP A 35 10.26 5.20 -10.08
N GLU A 36 9.23 4.36 -10.19
CA GLU A 36 8.62 3.99 -11.48
C GLU A 36 7.36 4.80 -11.81
N GLY A 37 6.90 5.66 -10.89
CA GLY A 37 5.74 6.53 -11.10
C GLY A 37 4.41 5.78 -11.21
N LYS A 38 4.30 4.61 -10.58
CA LYS A 38 3.08 3.80 -10.58
C LYS A 38 2.10 4.26 -9.50
N CYS A 39 0.81 4.06 -9.74
CA CYS A 39 -0.20 4.26 -8.70
C CYS A 39 -0.34 2.97 -7.89
N ILE A 40 -0.05 3.03 -6.59
CA ILE A 40 -0.13 1.88 -5.70
C ILE A 40 -1.27 2.11 -4.69
N ILE A 41 -2.22 1.19 -4.66
CA ILE A 41 -3.32 1.19 -3.69
C ILE A 41 -3.14 -0.03 -2.79
N ILE A 42 -2.92 0.21 -1.49
CA ILE A 42 -2.77 -0.86 -0.49
C ILE A 42 -4.01 -0.87 0.40
N VAL A 43 -4.68 -2.02 0.49
CA VAL A 43 -5.74 -2.27 1.45
C VAL A 43 -5.14 -3.02 2.62
N THR A 44 -5.18 -2.43 3.83
CA THR A 44 -4.65 -3.09 5.02
C THR A 44 -5.25 -2.56 6.32
N HIS A 45 -5.21 -3.39 7.36
CA HIS A 45 -5.44 -2.99 8.75
C HIS A 45 -4.16 -2.63 9.52
N SER A 46 -2.97 -2.72 8.88
CA SER A 46 -1.68 -2.46 9.52
C SER A 46 -1.36 -0.96 9.65
N LYS A 47 -1.22 -0.48 10.88
CA LYS A 47 -0.77 0.90 11.18
C LYS A 47 0.68 1.19 10.76
N LYS A 48 1.49 0.15 10.56
CA LYS A 48 2.87 0.31 10.09
C LYS A 48 2.91 0.73 8.62
N VAL A 49 1.94 0.26 7.83
CA VAL A 49 1.79 0.68 6.43
C VAL A 49 1.35 2.13 6.34
N THR A 50 0.46 2.58 7.23
CA THR A 50 -0.03 3.97 7.22
C THR A 50 1.08 5.02 7.45
N SER A 51 2.23 4.65 8.02
CA SER A 51 3.35 5.58 8.23
C SER A 51 4.30 5.72 7.04
N VAL A 52 4.15 4.91 5.99
CA VAL A 52 5.08 4.91 4.82
C VAL A 52 4.39 5.28 3.51
N VAL A 53 3.07 5.45 3.51
CA VAL A 53 2.28 5.82 2.33
C VAL A 53 2.09 7.32 2.24
N ASP A 54 1.86 7.82 1.03
CA ASP A 54 1.64 9.24 0.77
C ASP A 54 0.27 9.73 1.27
N GLU A 55 -0.74 8.88 1.16
CA GLU A 55 -2.13 9.20 1.51
C GLU A 55 -2.78 8.06 2.30
N VAL A 56 -3.61 8.41 3.29
CA VAL A 56 -4.35 7.44 4.10
C VAL A 56 -5.85 7.69 3.94
N TRP A 57 -6.57 6.65 3.53
CA TRP A 57 -8.03 6.65 3.39
C TRP A 57 -8.63 5.61 4.32
N GLY A 58 -9.55 6.03 5.19
CA GLY A 58 -10.30 5.14 6.08
C GLY A 58 -11.65 4.79 5.49
N ILE A 59 -12.11 3.56 5.69
CA ILE A 59 -13.49 3.14 5.36
C ILE A 59 -14.33 3.03 6.64
N SER A 60 -15.47 3.72 6.68
CA SER A 60 -16.43 3.68 7.79
C SER A 60 -17.85 3.78 7.24
N ASP A 61 -18.74 2.90 7.70
CA ASP A 61 -20.14 2.84 7.24
C ASP A 61 -20.30 2.82 5.71
N GLY A 62 -19.41 2.10 5.02
CA GLY A 62 -19.39 2.01 3.55
C GLY A 62 -18.94 3.28 2.84
N LYS A 63 -18.41 4.27 3.57
CA LYS A 63 -17.88 5.52 3.02
C LYS A 63 -16.37 5.59 3.18
N LEU A 64 -15.70 6.06 2.14
CA LEU A 64 -14.29 6.41 2.19
C LEU A 64 -14.12 7.84 2.71
N LEU A 65 -13.24 8.00 3.69
CA LEU A 65 -12.90 9.27 4.31
C LEU A 65 -11.38 9.45 4.21
N PHE A 66 -10.96 10.59 3.68
CA PHE A 66 -9.56 10.95 3.69
C PHE A 66 -9.14 11.27 5.13
N ILE A 67 -8.05 10.65 5.59
CA ILE A 67 -7.49 10.88 6.91
C ILE A 67 -6.27 11.78 6.72
N ASN A 68 -6.40 13.07 7.05
CA ASN A 68 -5.24 13.94 7.18
C ASN A 68 -4.40 13.44 8.36
N SER A 69 -3.21 12.89 8.07
CA SER A 69 -2.19 12.61 9.08
C SER A 69 -1.22 13.77 9.24
#